data_AF-A0A1A0V2G2-F1
#
_entry.id   AF-A0A1A0V2G2-F1
#
_cell.length_a   1.000
_cell.length_b   1.000
_cell.length_c   1.000
_cell.angle_alpha   90.00
_cell.angle_beta   90.00
_cell.angle_gamma   90.00
#
_symmetry.space_group_name_H-M   'P 1'
#
loop_
_entity.id
_entity.type
_entity.pdbx_description
1 polymer ?
#
loop_
_entity_poly.entity_id
_entity_poly.type
_entity_poly.pdbx_seq_one_letter_code
_entity_poly.pdbx_strand_id
1 'polypeptide(L)'
;MLRVDDGSVVTLGAVLARAGEGTIYEIADRPDRVAKIFHPGLKDLDAKRAKVAAMVASPPDNAMQSDGFVVLTWPLHVVDGDGSSGYMMSRVDTSNAVEIHAVSNPSGRMNPLPSAPQWTPHITWFHLVSVAANLCLAVETVHKVDAVIGDFQERNILVNDTTRVTLVDCDSMQFTDDSGNQFLCGVGRPEFTAPELAGQNLATTARRKPSDLFALAVHIHQLLMGGNHPFQRGTWMGGGEQPDALTLAKTGQWAGGPGSALHSHPLAPPVDFLPGQLQALFIRAFTDGAGNPDARPTAAEWRQALLAVRVTNCPRGHQVPIETSRCPWCIIDDERTVRRNQWAGNRASQTAYQVGSATPATDRAGYRSGTTTYATTPPPSVTGRRNRRAPLLAAAGVGATALAVGLVAIVTNSTGDTTATPTTTRTAWSSTTADSPRASGRMTTTTSRTAVPRPDASRVALNVNTPISQPNCDGMGIVVLSNAVTPGRYDAEIQSALNRFPGASYLRTDHSCPSLRQMSDNGTPIYAVYRPAGRTQADVCAAVRRAGGGAYGKWLDTTTDPKYIIPC
;
A
#
# COMPACT_ATOMS: atom_id res chain seq x y z
N MET A 1 -15.93 -21.25 31.36
CA MET A 1 -16.06 -19.79 31.27
C MET A 1 -14.66 -19.19 31.20
N LEU A 2 -14.44 -18.14 30.40
CA LEU A 2 -13.15 -17.45 30.36
C LEU A 2 -12.97 -16.56 31.59
N ARG A 3 -11.81 -16.69 32.23
CA ARG A 3 -11.41 -15.94 33.42
C ARG A 3 -10.21 -15.07 33.11
N VAL A 4 -10.23 -13.88 33.69
CA VAL A 4 -9.14 -12.91 33.66
C VAL A 4 -8.23 -13.18 34.86
N ASP A 5 -6.95 -12.79 34.77
CA ASP A 5 -5.97 -12.92 35.86
C ASP A 5 -6.39 -12.21 37.18
N ASP A 6 -7.21 -11.17 37.10
CA ASP A 6 -7.84 -10.49 38.25
C ASP A 6 -9.01 -11.28 38.89
N GLY A 7 -9.31 -12.48 38.38
CA GLY A 7 -10.39 -13.35 38.83
C GLY A 7 -11.76 -13.03 38.23
N SER A 8 -11.90 -11.91 37.51
CA SER A 8 -13.13 -11.54 36.82
C SER A 8 -13.40 -12.46 35.63
N VAL A 9 -14.64 -12.40 35.17
CA VAL A 9 -15.18 -13.28 34.15
C VAL A 9 -15.45 -12.45 32.90
N VAL A 10 -15.06 -12.96 31.74
CA VAL A 10 -15.32 -12.32 30.47
C VAL A 10 -16.16 -13.19 29.56
N THR A 11 -17.15 -12.56 28.93
CA THR A 11 -17.99 -13.17 27.90
C THR A 11 -17.58 -12.55 26.57
N LEU A 12 -17.21 -13.39 25.59
CA LEU A 12 -16.84 -12.93 24.26
C LEU A 12 -18.09 -12.51 23.48
N GLY A 13 -18.01 -11.37 22.82
CA GLY A 13 -19.02 -10.85 21.90
C GLY A 13 -18.70 -11.20 20.44
N ALA A 14 -18.99 -10.25 19.53
CA ALA A 14 -18.76 -10.43 18.11
C ALA A 14 -17.27 -10.57 17.78
N VAL A 15 -16.97 -11.29 16.69
CA VAL A 15 -15.62 -11.32 16.12
C VAL A 15 -15.37 -10.02 15.38
N LEU A 16 -14.31 -9.31 15.77
CA LEU A 16 -13.86 -8.10 15.09
C LEU A 16 -12.88 -8.42 13.95
N ALA A 17 -11.92 -9.29 14.22
CA ALA A 17 -10.88 -9.64 13.26
C ALA A 17 -10.35 -11.06 13.49
N ARG A 18 -9.83 -11.67 12.43
CA ARG A 18 -9.10 -12.94 12.49
C ARG A 18 -7.69 -12.71 11.98
N ALA A 19 -6.71 -12.96 12.86
CA ALA A 19 -5.30 -12.91 12.55
C ALA A 19 -4.74 -14.33 12.43
N GLY A 20 -3.48 -14.45 11.99
CA GLY A 20 -2.83 -15.75 11.79
C GLY A 20 -2.66 -16.58 13.06
N GLU A 21 -2.61 -15.93 14.23
CA GLU A 21 -2.32 -16.57 15.51
C GLU A 21 -3.52 -16.52 16.49
N GLY A 22 -4.57 -15.79 16.15
CA GLY A 22 -5.67 -15.57 17.07
C GLY A 22 -6.84 -14.83 16.45
N THR A 23 -7.94 -14.81 17.17
CA THR A 23 -9.16 -14.10 16.79
C THR A 23 -9.43 -13.00 17.82
N ILE A 24 -9.72 -11.79 17.35
CA ILE A 24 -10.05 -10.64 18.19
C ILE A 24 -11.57 -10.57 18.34
N TYR A 25 -12.02 -10.55 19.59
CA TYR A 25 -13.42 -10.50 19.98
C TYR A 25 -13.72 -9.21 20.76
N GLU A 26 -14.95 -8.74 20.62
CA GLU A 26 -15.53 -7.83 21.61
C GLU A 26 -15.67 -8.52 22.96
N ILE A 27 -15.73 -7.74 24.03
CA ILE A 27 -16.02 -8.25 25.38
C ILE A 27 -17.39 -7.69 25.79
N ALA A 28 -18.30 -8.58 26.15
CA ALA A 28 -19.62 -8.17 26.66
C ALA A 28 -19.43 -7.27 27.89
N ASP A 29 -20.24 -6.21 27.97
CA ASP A 29 -20.23 -5.23 29.05
C ASP A 29 -18.92 -4.45 29.26
N ARG A 30 -17.92 -4.60 28.37
CA ARG A 30 -16.65 -3.82 28.36
C ARG A 30 -16.31 -3.30 26.95
N PRO A 31 -17.05 -2.30 26.43
CA PRO A 31 -16.90 -1.82 25.05
C PRO A 31 -15.56 -1.15 24.77
N ASP A 32 -14.84 -0.73 25.80
CA ASP A 32 -13.51 -0.11 25.76
C ASP A 32 -12.37 -1.15 25.72
N ARG A 33 -12.69 -2.45 25.67
CA ARG A 33 -11.74 -3.55 25.64
C ARG A 33 -12.09 -4.57 24.56
N VAL A 34 -11.07 -5.29 24.11
CA VAL A 34 -11.18 -6.43 23.20
C VAL A 34 -10.30 -7.58 23.72
N ALA A 35 -10.65 -8.81 23.35
CA ALA A 35 -9.88 -10.00 23.69
C ALA A 35 -9.29 -10.64 22.44
N LYS A 36 -7.97 -10.86 22.39
CA LYS A 36 -7.35 -11.73 21.38
C LYS A 36 -7.23 -13.12 21.96
N ILE A 37 -7.96 -14.08 21.38
CA ILE A 37 -7.91 -15.49 21.77
C ILE A 37 -7.03 -16.23 20.77
N PHE A 38 -5.99 -16.88 21.27
CA PHE A 38 -5.07 -17.66 20.46
C PHE A 38 -5.74 -18.88 19.85
N HIS A 39 -5.29 -19.29 18.66
CA HIS A 39 -5.79 -20.53 18.07
C HIS A 39 -5.28 -21.76 18.84
N PRO A 40 -6.14 -22.74 19.20
CA PRO A 40 -5.74 -23.87 20.05
C PRO A 40 -4.62 -24.76 19.48
N GLY A 41 -4.43 -24.74 18.16
CA GLY A 41 -3.44 -25.58 17.47
C GLY A 41 -2.04 -24.95 17.29
N LEU A 42 -1.78 -23.80 17.90
CA LEU A 42 -0.47 -23.16 17.80
C LEU A 42 0.61 -23.97 18.52
N LYS A 43 1.70 -24.27 17.80
CA LYS A 43 2.83 -25.05 18.34
C LYS A 43 3.57 -24.32 19.47
N ASP A 44 3.52 -23.00 19.48
CA ASP A 44 4.21 -22.10 20.41
C ASP A 44 3.25 -21.44 21.40
N LEU A 45 2.05 -21.99 21.60
CA LEU A 45 1.01 -21.41 22.46
C LEU A 45 1.51 -21.11 23.88
N ASP A 46 2.22 -22.05 24.51
CA ASP A 46 2.75 -21.86 25.88
C ASP A 46 3.77 -20.71 25.94
N ALA A 47 4.63 -20.60 24.93
CA ALA A 47 5.60 -19.50 24.84
C ALA A 47 4.89 -18.14 24.63
N LYS A 48 3.81 -18.11 23.84
CA LYS A 48 2.98 -16.90 23.68
C LYS A 48 2.28 -16.51 24.98
N ARG A 49 1.72 -17.47 25.72
CA ARG A 49 1.10 -17.21 27.03
C ARG A 49 2.12 -16.68 28.03
N ALA A 50 3.30 -17.28 28.11
CA ALA A 50 4.38 -16.80 28.97
C ALA A 50 4.82 -15.37 28.61
N LYS A 51 4.98 -15.08 27.32
CA LYS A 51 5.30 -13.73 26.82
C LYS A 51 4.24 -12.71 27.22
N VAL A 52 2.97 -12.99 26.97
CA VAL A 52 1.86 -12.10 27.32
C VAL A 52 1.82 -11.85 28.82
N ALA A 53 1.96 -12.89 29.64
CA ALA A 53 2.00 -12.74 31.10
C ALA A 53 3.15 -11.81 31.53
N ALA A 54 4.33 -11.97 30.93
CA ALA A 54 5.47 -11.10 31.18
C ALA A 54 5.20 -9.65 30.72
N MET A 55 4.56 -9.44 29.57
CA MET A 55 4.16 -8.11 29.11
C MET A 55 3.14 -7.44 30.03
N VAL A 56 2.14 -8.19 30.51
CA VAL A 56 1.13 -7.69 31.47
C VAL A 56 1.79 -7.25 32.79
N ALA A 57 2.83 -7.94 33.23
CA ALA A 57 3.58 -7.59 34.44
C ALA A 57 4.44 -6.32 34.30
N SER A 58 4.78 -5.91 33.07
CA SER A 58 5.67 -4.76 32.79
C SER A 58 5.04 -3.81 31.76
N PRO A 59 3.89 -3.16 32.07
CA PRO A 59 3.22 -2.27 31.13
C PRO A 59 4.01 -0.96 30.92
N PRO A 60 4.17 -0.49 29.68
CA PRO A 60 4.83 0.79 29.41
C PRO A 60 3.97 1.97 29.88
N ASP A 61 4.60 2.92 30.57
CA ASP A 61 3.98 4.20 30.93
C ASP A 61 3.48 4.92 29.67
N ASN A 62 2.26 5.45 29.72
CA ASN A 62 1.62 6.13 28.58
C ASN A 62 1.31 5.22 27.38
N ALA A 63 1.12 3.92 27.60
CA ALA A 63 0.43 3.04 26.64
C ALA A 63 -0.97 3.58 26.27
N MET A 64 -1.58 4.35 27.16
CA MET A 64 -2.79 5.14 26.95
C MET A 64 -2.57 6.56 27.49
N GLN A 65 -3.01 7.57 26.75
CA GLN A 65 -2.96 8.98 27.17
C GLN A 65 -4.05 9.28 28.20
N SER A 66 -3.92 10.41 28.90
CA SER A 66 -4.85 10.83 29.96
C SER A 66 -6.28 11.08 29.47
N ASP A 67 -6.46 11.34 28.17
CA ASP A 67 -7.76 11.52 27.53
C ASP A 67 -8.36 10.19 27.01
N GLY A 68 -7.73 9.06 27.31
CA GLY A 68 -8.16 7.72 26.90
C GLY A 68 -7.64 7.27 25.54
N PHE A 69 -6.82 8.07 24.84
CA PHE A 69 -6.28 7.65 23.55
C PHE A 69 -5.26 6.52 23.70
N VAL A 70 -5.50 5.41 23.00
CA VAL A 70 -4.63 4.23 23.02
C VAL A 70 -3.41 4.48 22.14
N VAL A 71 -2.22 4.58 22.73
CA VAL A 71 -0.95 4.69 22.01
C VAL A 71 -0.44 3.30 21.62
N LEU A 72 -0.58 2.33 22.51
CA LEU A 72 -0.14 0.95 22.30
C LEU A 72 -1.28 -0.01 22.63
N THR A 73 -1.55 -0.99 21.77
CA THR A 73 -2.43 -2.13 22.11
C THR A 73 -1.71 -3.16 22.98
N TRP A 74 -1.06 -2.68 24.05
CA TRP A 74 -0.30 -3.51 24.98
C TRP A 74 -1.23 -4.47 25.72
N PRO A 75 -0.84 -5.73 25.96
CA PRO A 75 -1.62 -6.66 26.78
C PRO A 75 -1.89 -6.10 28.17
N LEU A 76 -3.15 -6.12 28.61
CA LEU A 76 -3.56 -5.62 29.92
C LEU A 76 -3.82 -6.73 30.92
N HIS A 77 -4.38 -7.85 30.46
CA HIS A 77 -4.71 -8.99 31.30
C HIS A 77 -4.61 -10.28 30.51
N VAL A 78 -4.17 -11.36 31.16
CA VAL A 78 -4.26 -12.71 30.61
C VAL A 78 -5.71 -13.22 30.73
N VAL A 79 -6.17 -13.98 29.74
CA VAL A 79 -7.49 -14.63 29.74
C VAL A 79 -7.32 -16.12 29.47
N ASP A 80 -7.90 -16.96 30.33
CA ASP A 80 -7.84 -18.41 30.21
C ASP A 80 -9.17 -19.08 30.63
N GLY A 81 -9.55 -20.16 29.95
CA GLY A 81 -10.72 -20.97 30.29
C GLY A 81 -11.30 -21.74 29.09
N ASP A 82 -12.05 -22.82 29.35
CA ASP A 82 -12.70 -23.64 28.31
C ASP A 82 -11.75 -24.13 27.19
N GLY A 83 -10.50 -24.43 27.54
CA GLY A 83 -9.47 -24.84 26.57
C GLY A 83 -9.01 -23.72 25.64
N SER A 84 -9.37 -22.47 25.93
CA SER A 84 -8.96 -21.27 25.21
C SER A 84 -8.06 -20.40 26.09
N SER A 85 -7.09 -19.75 25.45
CA SER A 85 -6.11 -18.88 26.08
C SER A 85 -5.90 -17.64 25.23
N GLY A 86 -5.65 -16.50 25.87
CA GLY A 86 -5.52 -15.22 25.19
C GLY A 86 -5.24 -14.08 26.14
N TYR A 87 -5.56 -12.87 25.71
CA TYR A 87 -5.39 -11.67 26.53
C TYR A 87 -6.36 -10.56 26.15
N MET A 88 -6.57 -9.64 27.09
CA MET A 88 -7.32 -8.40 26.90
C MET A 88 -6.39 -7.25 26.54
N MET A 89 -6.86 -6.34 25.70
CA MET A 89 -6.20 -5.08 25.39
C MET A 89 -7.23 -3.96 25.20
N SER A 90 -6.78 -2.70 25.23
CA SER A 90 -7.63 -1.55 24.93
C SER A 90 -8.20 -1.65 23.51
N ARG A 91 -9.47 -1.30 23.36
CA ARG A 91 -10.10 -1.20 22.03
C ARG A 91 -9.61 0.06 21.33
N VAL A 92 -9.21 -0.08 20.06
CA VAL A 92 -8.89 1.07 19.19
C VAL A 92 -10.13 1.44 18.40
N ASP A 93 -10.43 2.74 18.31
CA ASP A 93 -11.46 3.25 17.41
C ASP A 93 -10.93 3.23 15.97
N THR A 94 -11.47 2.33 15.16
CA THR A 94 -11.12 2.20 13.73
C THR A 94 -12.07 2.96 12.82
N SER A 95 -13.09 3.65 13.35
CA SER A 95 -14.05 4.40 12.54
C SER A 95 -13.43 5.68 11.95
N ASN A 96 -12.43 6.24 12.61
CA ASN A 96 -11.67 7.39 12.17
C ASN A 96 -10.16 7.13 12.01
N ALA A 97 -9.70 5.89 12.15
CA ALA A 97 -8.29 5.53 12.01
C ALA A 97 -8.02 4.79 10.69
N VAL A 98 -6.86 5.06 10.09
CA VAL A 98 -6.36 4.37 8.90
C VAL A 98 -4.94 3.88 9.14
N GLU A 99 -4.53 2.84 8.43
CA GLU A 99 -3.12 2.43 8.42
C GLU A 99 -2.23 3.54 7.83
N ILE A 100 -1.00 3.68 8.32
CA ILE A 100 -0.12 4.81 7.96
C ILE A 100 0.17 4.91 6.45
N HIS A 101 0.15 3.79 5.72
CA HIS A 101 0.35 3.81 4.27
C HIS A 101 -0.75 4.63 3.55
N ALA A 102 -1.95 4.69 4.12
CA ALA A 102 -3.08 5.42 3.56
C ALA A 102 -2.89 6.94 3.68
N VAL A 103 -1.99 7.40 4.57
CA VAL A 103 -1.63 8.82 4.71
C VAL A 103 -0.31 9.16 4.03
N SER A 104 0.68 8.25 4.05
CA SER A 104 2.02 8.50 3.49
C SER A 104 1.99 8.63 1.96
N ASN A 105 1.23 7.77 1.26
CA ASN A 105 1.13 7.79 -0.19
C ASN A 105 0.11 8.84 -0.70
N PRO A 106 0.51 9.79 -1.58
CA PRO A 106 -0.39 10.81 -2.14
C PRO A 106 -1.65 10.24 -2.80
N SER A 107 -1.53 9.19 -3.61
CA SER A 107 -2.64 8.60 -4.35
C SER A 107 -3.60 7.88 -3.42
N GLY A 108 -3.05 7.25 -2.37
CA GLY A 108 -3.80 6.62 -1.29
C GLY A 108 -4.65 7.62 -0.51
N ARG A 109 -4.03 8.68 0.01
CA ARG A 109 -4.74 9.68 0.83
C ARG A 109 -5.75 10.52 0.05
N MET A 110 -5.51 10.77 -1.25
CA MET A 110 -6.40 11.64 -2.04
C MET A 110 -7.69 10.93 -2.50
N ASN A 111 -7.72 9.59 -2.49
CA ASN A 111 -8.86 8.81 -2.96
C ASN A 111 -9.02 7.56 -2.10
N PRO A 112 -9.43 7.73 -0.83
CA PRO A 112 -9.81 6.62 0.02
C PRO A 112 -10.98 5.87 -0.62
N LEU A 113 -11.09 4.56 -0.33
CA LEU A 113 -12.27 3.80 -0.70
C LEU A 113 -13.51 4.38 0.00
N PRO A 114 -14.71 4.26 -0.56
CA PRO A 114 -15.95 4.77 0.07
C PRO A 114 -16.20 4.22 1.48
N SER A 115 -15.73 3.00 1.76
CA SER A 115 -15.84 2.34 3.07
C SER A 115 -14.74 2.73 4.07
N ALA A 116 -13.69 3.43 3.63
CA ALA A 116 -12.61 3.89 4.49
C ALA A 116 -12.94 5.26 5.10
N PRO A 117 -12.24 5.69 6.17
CA PRO A 117 -12.36 7.05 6.69
C PRO A 117 -12.06 8.10 5.61
N GLN A 118 -12.97 9.08 5.48
CA GLN A 118 -12.95 10.07 4.39
C GLN A 118 -12.16 11.35 4.70
N TRP A 119 -11.49 11.42 5.85
CA TRP A 119 -10.74 12.62 6.27
C TRP A 119 -9.35 12.72 5.62
N THR A 120 -8.80 11.61 5.12
CA THR A 120 -7.44 11.53 4.56
C THR A 120 -7.13 12.51 3.41
N PRO A 121 -8.08 12.91 2.53
CA PRO A 121 -7.81 13.91 1.50
C PRO A 121 -7.50 15.32 2.04
N HIS A 122 -7.87 15.60 3.29
CA HIS A 122 -7.65 16.90 3.94
C HIS A 122 -6.30 16.98 4.68
N ILE A 123 -5.49 15.91 4.63
CA ILE A 123 -4.15 15.91 5.21
C ILE A 123 -3.26 16.91 4.46
N THR A 124 -2.66 17.80 5.24
CA THR A 124 -1.66 18.76 4.78
C THR A 124 -0.25 18.23 5.06
N TRP A 125 0.78 18.88 4.51
CA TRP A 125 2.15 18.47 4.81
C TRP A 125 2.49 18.64 6.31
N PHE A 126 1.97 19.69 6.96
CA PHE A 126 2.10 19.87 8.40
C PHE A 126 1.44 18.75 9.20
N HIS A 127 0.27 18.26 8.77
CA HIS A 127 -0.33 17.07 9.40
C HIS A 127 0.57 15.84 9.28
N LEU A 128 1.26 15.63 8.15
CA LEU A 128 2.23 14.54 7.99
C LEU A 128 3.44 14.69 8.94
N VAL A 129 3.92 15.91 9.17
CA VAL A 129 4.95 16.21 10.18
C VAL A 129 4.44 15.86 11.58
N SER A 130 3.20 16.22 11.93
CA SER A 130 2.58 15.88 13.21
C SER A 130 2.41 14.37 13.40
N VAL A 131 1.99 13.64 12.35
CA VAL A 131 1.93 12.17 12.37
C VAL A 131 3.30 11.57 12.63
N ALA A 132 4.36 12.07 11.97
CA ALA A 132 5.73 11.62 12.20
C ALA A 132 6.17 11.87 13.66
N ALA A 133 5.85 13.03 14.24
CA ALA A 133 6.18 13.34 15.63
C ALA A 133 5.43 12.45 16.63
N ASN A 134 4.16 12.12 16.35
CA ASN A 134 3.36 11.21 17.17
C ASN A 134 3.79 9.75 17.01
N LEU A 135 4.26 9.33 15.84
CA LEU A 135 4.90 8.03 15.67
C LEU A 135 6.17 7.92 16.52
N CYS A 136 6.99 8.97 16.56
CA CYS A 136 8.17 9.02 17.43
C CYS A 136 7.79 8.88 18.91
N LEU A 137 6.70 9.52 19.35
CA LEU A 137 6.19 9.35 20.71
C LEU A 137 5.84 7.88 20.99
N ALA A 138 5.13 7.21 20.07
CA ALA A 138 4.75 5.81 20.26
C ALA A 138 5.98 4.88 20.32
N VAL A 139 6.99 5.11 19.47
CA VAL A 139 8.26 4.35 19.50
C VAL A 139 9.01 4.59 20.81
N GLU A 140 9.08 5.83 21.27
CA GLU A 140 9.68 6.16 22.57
C GLU A 140 8.96 5.44 23.72
N THR A 141 7.63 5.37 23.71
CA THR A 141 6.83 4.62 24.69
C THR A 141 7.20 3.13 24.69
N VAL A 142 7.37 2.50 23.52
CA VAL A 142 7.82 1.10 23.44
C VAL A 142 9.25 0.94 23.96
N HIS A 143 10.16 1.84 23.58
CA HIS A 143 11.58 1.74 23.95
C HIS A 143 11.88 2.07 25.42
N LYS A 144 10.92 2.63 26.16
CA LYS A 144 11.00 2.82 27.63
C LYS A 144 10.92 1.51 28.41
N VAL A 145 10.26 0.50 27.84
CA VAL A 145 10.37 -0.88 28.31
C VAL A 145 11.42 -1.61 27.45
N ASP A 146 11.92 -2.76 27.90
CA ASP A 146 12.89 -3.54 27.13
C ASP A 146 12.24 -4.33 25.97
N ALA A 147 11.46 -3.60 25.18
CA ALA A 147 10.82 -4.05 23.96
C ALA A 147 11.51 -3.49 22.70
N VAL A 148 11.40 -4.26 21.62
CA VAL A 148 11.76 -3.89 20.25
C VAL A 148 10.57 -4.23 19.37
N ILE A 149 10.04 -3.26 18.62
CA ILE A 149 8.83 -3.40 17.80
C ILE A 149 8.98 -4.58 16.85
N GLY A 150 10.13 -4.69 16.19
CA GLY A 150 10.46 -5.83 15.34
C GLY A 150 9.71 -5.79 14.01
N ASP A 151 8.43 -6.19 13.98
CA ASP A 151 7.59 -6.15 12.78
C ASP A 151 7.03 -4.75 12.51
N PHE A 152 7.93 -3.77 12.38
CA PHE A 152 7.60 -2.34 12.34
C PHE A 152 7.18 -1.86 10.95
N GLN A 153 6.10 -2.45 10.44
CA GLN A 153 5.55 -2.14 9.11
C GLN A 153 4.29 -1.28 9.17
N GLU A 154 3.85 -0.81 8.00
CA GLU A 154 2.75 0.15 7.86
C GLU A 154 1.41 -0.32 8.46
N ARG A 155 1.04 -1.60 8.31
CA ARG A 155 -0.24 -2.12 8.83
C ARG A 155 -0.34 -2.10 10.36
N ASN A 156 0.81 -2.09 11.04
CA ASN A 156 0.88 -2.11 12.50
C ASN A 156 0.84 -0.68 13.09
N ILE A 157 0.65 0.34 12.24
CA ILE A 157 0.64 1.75 12.63
C ILE A 157 -0.67 2.37 12.16
N LEU A 158 -1.55 2.68 13.11
CA LEU A 158 -2.81 3.37 12.83
C LEU A 158 -2.67 4.87 13.11
N VAL A 159 -3.28 5.68 12.25
CA VAL A 159 -3.30 7.14 12.33
C VAL A 159 -4.75 7.59 12.30
N ASN A 160 -5.17 8.43 13.24
CA ASN A 160 -6.51 9.00 13.23
C ASN A 160 -6.56 10.43 12.63
N ASP A 161 -7.76 10.95 12.50
CA ASP A 161 -8.08 12.30 12.01
C ASP A 161 -7.47 13.45 12.84
N THR A 162 -7.00 13.18 14.05
CA THR A 162 -6.27 14.12 14.91
C THR A 162 -4.74 13.95 14.84
N THR A 163 -4.23 13.20 13.87
CA THR A 163 -2.79 12.88 13.65
C THR A 163 -2.15 12.02 14.73
N ARG A 164 -2.92 11.50 15.68
CA ARG A 164 -2.40 10.63 16.75
C ARG A 164 -2.16 9.23 16.20
N VAL A 165 -1.17 8.55 16.78
CA VAL A 165 -0.67 7.26 16.30
C VAL A 165 -0.89 6.18 17.34
N THR A 166 -1.42 5.05 16.91
CA THR A 166 -1.52 3.82 17.70
C THR A 166 -0.66 2.74 17.07
N LEU A 167 0.24 2.12 17.85
CA LEU A 167 0.89 0.88 17.44
C LEU A 167 0.02 -0.31 17.86
N VAL A 168 -0.37 -1.12 16.87
CA VAL A 168 -1.16 -2.33 17.07
C VAL A 168 -0.28 -3.57 17.01
N ASP A 169 -0.85 -4.73 17.40
CA ASP A 169 -0.14 -6.02 17.40
C ASP A 169 1.10 -6.01 18.33
N CYS A 170 0.98 -5.34 19.48
CA CYS A 170 2.08 -5.23 20.45
C CYS A 170 2.56 -6.59 20.99
N ASP A 171 1.70 -7.61 20.99
CA ASP A 171 2.07 -8.96 21.43
C ASP A 171 3.05 -9.67 20.47
N SER A 172 3.26 -9.17 19.25
CA SER A 172 4.27 -9.68 18.32
C SER A 172 5.65 -9.05 18.52
N MET A 173 5.76 -7.95 19.28
CA MET A 173 7.02 -7.24 19.56
C MET A 173 8.00 -8.13 20.33
N GLN A 174 9.31 -7.98 20.08
CA GLN A 174 10.29 -8.61 20.96
C GLN A 174 10.24 -7.93 22.34
N PHE A 175 10.33 -8.71 23.41
CA PHE A 175 10.26 -8.20 24.78
C PHE A 175 11.26 -8.95 25.68
N THR A 176 11.92 -8.24 26.57
CA THR A 176 12.75 -8.81 27.64
C THR A 176 12.11 -8.45 28.97
N ASP A 177 11.81 -9.44 29.80
CA ASP A 177 11.23 -9.20 31.12
C ASP A 177 12.30 -8.80 32.16
N ASP A 178 11.85 -8.38 33.35
CA ASP A 178 12.74 -7.95 34.44
C ASP A 178 13.67 -9.07 34.95
N SER A 179 13.35 -10.34 34.64
CA SER A 179 14.20 -11.50 34.96
C SER A 179 15.23 -11.80 33.88
N GLY A 180 15.22 -11.06 32.76
CA GLY A 180 16.11 -11.23 31.62
C GLY A 180 15.64 -12.27 30.60
N ASN A 181 14.41 -12.79 30.71
CA ASN A 181 13.88 -13.74 29.72
C ASN A 181 13.54 -12.99 28.42
N GLN A 182 14.08 -13.47 27.31
CA GLN A 182 13.86 -12.86 25.99
C GLN A 182 12.77 -13.60 25.22
N PHE A 183 11.76 -12.85 24.81
CA PHE A 183 10.69 -13.28 23.92
C PHE A 183 10.90 -12.64 22.54
N LEU A 184 11.38 -13.42 21.57
CA LEU A 184 11.82 -12.88 20.28
C LEU A 184 10.67 -12.64 19.29
N CYS A 185 10.90 -11.74 18.34
CA CYS A 185 10.01 -11.51 17.20
C CYS A 185 10.55 -12.23 15.96
N GLY A 186 9.89 -13.32 15.58
CA GLY A 186 10.31 -14.18 14.46
C GLY A 186 9.96 -13.66 13.06
N VAL A 187 9.22 -12.55 12.96
CA VAL A 187 8.66 -12.05 11.69
C VAL A 187 9.21 -10.66 11.36
N GLY A 188 9.40 -10.38 10.08
CA GLY A 188 9.82 -9.06 9.62
C GLY A 188 9.59 -8.91 8.12
N ARG A 189 9.32 -7.68 7.70
CA ARG A 189 9.19 -7.33 6.29
C ARG A 189 10.51 -6.82 5.72
N PRO A 190 11.01 -7.36 4.60
CA PRO A 190 12.27 -6.93 4.01
C PRO A 190 12.40 -5.40 3.81
N GLU A 191 11.30 -4.74 3.46
CA GLU A 191 11.24 -3.29 3.25
C GLU A 191 11.52 -2.45 4.50
N PHE A 192 11.21 -2.95 5.70
CA PHE A 192 11.45 -2.28 6.98
C PHE A 192 12.56 -2.96 7.80
N THR A 193 13.20 -3.99 7.26
CA THR A 193 14.25 -4.74 7.95
C THR A 193 15.56 -3.97 7.88
N ALA A 194 16.12 -3.65 9.05
CA ALA A 194 17.40 -2.97 9.16
C ALA A 194 18.54 -3.79 8.53
N PRO A 195 19.54 -3.14 7.91
CA PRO A 195 20.57 -3.80 7.12
C PRO A 195 21.41 -4.85 7.88
N GLU A 196 21.60 -4.66 9.19
CA GLU A 196 22.31 -5.60 10.06
C GLU A 196 21.55 -6.92 10.32
N LEU A 197 20.24 -6.93 10.09
CA LEU A 197 19.38 -8.12 10.24
C LEU A 197 19.20 -8.90 8.94
N ALA A 198 19.77 -8.41 7.84
CA ALA A 198 19.66 -9.02 6.53
C ALA A 198 20.21 -10.44 6.49
N GLY A 199 19.37 -11.40 6.10
CA GLY A 199 19.74 -12.82 6.00
C GLY A 199 19.85 -13.55 7.34
N GLN A 200 19.54 -12.88 8.45
CA GLN A 200 19.49 -13.50 9.77
C GLN A 200 18.18 -14.28 9.95
N ASN A 201 18.23 -15.36 10.74
CA ASN A 201 17.02 -16.05 11.17
C ASN A 201 16.38 -15.29 12.33
N LEU A 202 15.35 -14.51 12.03
CA LEU A 202 14.68 -13.65 13.01
C LEU A 202 14.00 -14.46 14.14
N ALA A 203 13.68 -15.74 13.93
CA ALA A 203 13.12 -16.59 14.98
C ALA A 203 14.11 -16.89 16.12
N THR A 204 15.41 -16.74 15.87
CA THR A 204 16.48 -17.04 16.85
C THR A 204 17.42 -15.87 17.09
N THR A 205 17.25 -14.75 16.39
CA THR A 205 18.14 -13.59 16.45
C THR A 205 17.47 -12.48 17.25
N ALA A 206 18.04 -12.16 18.41
CA ALA A 206 17.60 -11.02 19.19
C ALA A 206 17.90 -9.71 18.43
N ARG A 207 16.89 -8.86 18.31
CA ARG A 207 17.00 -7.52 17.73
C ARG A 207 17.36 -6.51 18.81
N ARG A 208 17.92 -5.38 18.38
CA ARG A 208 18.23 -4.24 19.26
C ARG A 208 17.38 -3.04 18.85
N LYS A 209 17.11 -2.12 19.78
CA LYS A 209 16.35 -0.86 19.53
C LYS A 209 16.79 -0.10 18.26
N PRO A 210 18.09 -0.03 17.88
CA PRO A 210 18.51 0.55 16.61
C PRO A 210 17.83 0.01 15.35
N SER A 211 17.38 -1.25 15.32
CA SER A 211 16.68 -1.78 14.15
C SER A 211 15.31 -1.12 13.95
N ASP A 212 14.62 -0.80 15.06
CA ASP A 212 13.38 -0.03 14.98
C ASP A 212 13.64 1.43 14.57
N LEU A 213 14.77 2.01 15.00
CA LEU A 213 15.15 3.38 14.63
C LEU A 213 15.42 3.52 13.13
N PHE A 214 15.92 2.46 12.48
CA PHE A 214 16.01 2.41 11.01
C PHE A 214 14.61 2.44 10.37
N ALA A 215 13.71 1.55 10.81
CA ALA A 215 12.34 1.50 10.28
C ALA A 215 11.57 2.80 10.56
N LEU A 216 11.75 3.41 11.74
CA LEU A 216 11.21 4.72 12.08
C LEU A 216 11.66 5.78 11.07
N ALA A 217 12.97 5.85 10.77
CA ALA A 217 13.48 6.78 9.77
C ALA A 217 12.86 6.53 8.38
N VAL A 218 12.63 5.27 7.98
CA VAL A 218 11.93 4.95 6.72
C VAL A 218 10.51 5.50 6.72
N HIS A 219 9.73 5.28 7.79
CA HIS A 219 8.36 5.81 7.93
C HIS A 219 8.33 7.34 7.90
N ILE A 220 9.23 8.00 8.63
CA ILE A 220 9.35 9.47 8.62
C ILE A 220 9.70 9.95 7.20
N HIS A 221 10.62 9.29 6.51
CA HIS A 221 10.96 9.63 5.13
C HIS A 221 9.74 9.50 4.21
N GLN A 222 8.99 8.40 4.28
CA GLN A 222 7.79 8.22 3.46
C GLN A 222 6.72 9.27 3.76
N LEU A 223 6.51 9.64 5.02
CA LEU A 223 5.56 10.71 5.41
C LEU A 223 5.98 12.06 4.83
N LEU A 224 7.24 12.47 5.04
CA LEU A 224 7.71 13.81 4.67
C LEU A 224 7.98 13.97 3.17
N MET A 225 8.40 12.89 2.51
CA MET A 225 8.87 12.90 1.13
C MET A 225 7.78 12.45 0.15
N GLY A 226 6.50 12.49 0.52
CA GLY A 226 5.39 12.22 -0.41
C GLY A 226 5.26 10.75 -0.82
N GLY A 227 5.43 9.83 0.14
CA GLY A 227 5.31 8.39 -0.04
C GLY A 227 6.56 7.70 -0.58
N ASN A 228 7.64 8.46 -0.81
CA ASN A 228 8.83 7.96 -1.48
C ASN A 228 9.72 7.21 -0.52
N HIS A 229 9.90 5.91 -0.75
CA HIS A 229 10.77 5.08 0.06
C HIS A 229 12.27 5.36 -0.25
N PRO A 230 13.12 5.58 0.76
CA PRO A 230 14.49 6.07 0.58
C PRO A 230 15.39 5.15 -0.28
N PHE A 231 15.14 3.84 -0.23
CA PHE A 231 15.94 2.82 -0.93
C PHE A 231 15.26 2.18 -2.15
N GLN A 232 13.99 2.50 -2.42
CA GLN A 232 13.25 1.86 -3.52
C GLN A 232 12.93 2.83 -4.66
N ARG A 233 12.85 4.14 -4.34
CA ARG A 233 12.42 5.14 -5.31
C ARG A 233 13.52 6.17 -5.58
N GLY A 234 14.29 5.88 -6.61
CA GLY A 234 15.35 6.74 -7.12
C GLY A 234 15.75 6.34 -8.53
N THR A 235 16.76 7.04 -9.05
CA THR A 235 17.43 6.70 -10.31
C THR A 235 18.86 6.30 -9.99
N TRP A 236 19.19 5.03 -10.23
CA TRP A 236 20.54 4.53 -10.08
C TRP A 236 21.47 5.11 -11.15
N MET A 237 22.51 5.79 -10.71
CA MET A 237 23.55 6.40 -11.56
C MET A 237 24.91 5.71 -11.42
N GLY A 238 24.98 4.61 -10.64
CA GLY A 238 26.17 3.79 -10.53
C GLY A 238 26.32 2.83 -11.73
N GLY A 239 27.41 2.05 -11.72
CA GLY A 239 27.59 1.00 -12.73
C GLY A 239 26.62 -0.17 -12.53
N GLY A 240 26.26 -0.85 -13.62
CA GLY A 240 25.45 -2.08 -13.60
C GLY A 240 23.96 -1.86 -13.30
N GLU A 241 23.27 -2.96 -12.99
CA GLU A 241 21.87 -2.93 -12.57
C GLU A 241 21.73 -2.31 -11.18
N GLN A 242 20.60 -1.64 -10.91
CA GLN A 242 20.32 -1.05 -9.60
C GLN A 242 20.27 -2.17 -8.53
N PRO A 243 21.04 -2.03 -7.43
CA PRO A 243 20.96 -2.98 -6.32
C PRO A 243 19.58 -2.98 -5.66
N ASP A 244 19.22 -4.08 -5.00
CA ASP A 244 18.01 -4.13 -4.20
C ASP A 244 18.06 -3.15 -3.01
N ALA A 245 16.88 -2.85 -2.44
CA ALA A 245 16.74 -1.87 -1.36
C ALA A 245 17.58 -2.19 -0.10
N LEU A 246 17.76 -3.47 0.21
CA LEU A 246 18.53 -3.91 1.37
C LEU A 246 20.03 -3.75 1.14
N THR A 247 20.50 -4.04 -0.08
CA THR A 247 21.88 -3.78 -0.51
C THR A 247 22.19 -2.27 -0.51
N LEU A 248 21.25 -1.45 -0.98
CA LEU A 248 21.33 0.01 -0.91
C LEU A 248 21.41 0.51 0.55
N ALA A 249 20.54 0.00 1.43
CA ALA A 249 20.56 0.33 2.86
C ALA A 249 21.87 -0.09 3.55
N LYS A 250 22.40 -1.27 3.24
CA LYS A 250 23.69 -1.74 3.77
C LYS A 250 24.88 -0.86 3.39
N THR A 251 24.82 -0.26 2.20
CA THR A 251 25.92 0.55 1.65
C THR A 251 25.73 2.06 1.87
N GLY A 252 24.67 2.45 2.60
CA GLY A 252 24.35 3.85 2.87
C GLY A 252 23.93 4.64 1.63
N GLN A 253 23.47 3.94 0.58
CA GLN A 253 23.05 4.52 -0.69
C GLN A 253 21.54 4.72 -0.68
N TRP A 254 21.09 5.96 -0.54
CA TRP A 254 19.66 6.30 -0.51
C TRP A 254 19.35 7.56 -1.32
N ALA A 255 18.09 7.71 -1.70
CA ALA A 255 17.61 8.80 -2.54
C ALA A 255 17.77 10.16 -1.84
N GLY A 256 18.76 10.94 -2.26
CA GLY A 256 19.10 12.24 -1.67
C GLY A 256 20.18 12.20 -0.59
N GLY A 257 20.81 11.03 -0.39
CA GLY A 257 21.97 10.88 0.49
C GLY A 257 23.24 11.52 -0.07
N PRO A 258 24.11 12.09 0.78
CA PRO A 258 25.40 12.64 0.34
C PRO A 258 26.27 11.58 -0.36
N GLY A 259 26.74 11.86 -1.57
CA GLY A 259 27.57 10.92 -2.34
C GLY A 259 26.85 9.64 -2.78
N SER A 260 25.53 9.57 -2.64
CA SER A 260 24.72 8.43 -3.08
C SER A 260 24.61 8.38 -4.59
N ALA A 261 24.89 7.23 -5.19
CA ALA A 261 24.63 6.90 -6.58
C ALA A 261 23.14 6.62 -6.85
N LEU A 262 22.30 6.50 -5.81
CA LEU A 262 20.84 6.49 -5.96
C LEU A 262 20.32 7.92 -5.84
N HIS A 263 20.08 8.57 -6.98
CA HIS A 263 19.57 9.93 -7.01
C HIS A 263 18.06 9.96 -6.76
N SER A 264 17.54 11.05 -6.19
CA SER A 264 16.10 11.26 -6.01
C SER A 264 15.36 11.19 -7.34
N HIS A 265 14.26 10.46 -7.38
CA HIS A 265 13.42 10.35 -8.56
C HIS A 265 12.82 11.74 -8.93
N PRO A 266 12.62 12.11 -10.21
CA PRO A 266 12.10 13.44 -10.58
C PRO A 266 10.70 13.75 -10.04
N LEU A 267 9.91 12.72 -9.73
CA LEU A 267 8.61 12.82 -9.06
C LEU A 267 8.72 12.65 -7.53
N ALA A 268 9.88 12.94 -6.95
CA ALA A 268 10.15 13.00 -5.52
C ALA A 268 10.68 14.39 -5.16
N PRO A 269 10.35 14.92 -3.97
CA PRO A 269 10.97 16.16 -3.52
C PRO A 269 12.46 15.90 -3.19
N PRO A 270 13.38 16.85 -3.46
CA PRO A 270 14.79 16.71 -3.10
C PRO A 270 14.97 16.89 -1.59
N VAL A 271 15.78 16.06 -0.91
CA VAL A 271 15.91 16.07 0.57
C VAL A 271 16.26 17.45 1.14
N ASP A 272 16.96 18.28 0.37
CA ASP A 272 17.39 19.63 0.76
C ASP A 272 16.25 20.64 0.97
N PHE A 273 15.01 20.33 0.59
CA PHE A 273 13.83 21.15 0.92
C PHE A 273 13.46 21.08 2.41
N LEU A 274 13.87 20.02 3.11
CA LEU A 274 13.60 19.84 4.53
C LEU A 274 14.49 20.76 5.38
N PRO A 275 14.09 21.10 6.62
CA PRO A 275 14.96 21.74 7.59
C PRO A 275 16.29 21.01 7.77
N GLY A 276 17.40 21.76 7.89
CA GLY A 276 18.74 21.19 7.97
C GLY A 276 18.93 20.17 9.09
N GLN A 277 18.22 20.34 10.21
CA GLN A 277 18.21 19.36 11.30
C GLN A 277 17.63 18.01 10.86
N LEU A 278 16.50 17.99 10.13
CA LEU A 278 15.91 16.76 9.62
C LEU A 278 16.81 16.10 8.56
N GLN A 279 17.48 16.89 7.73
CA GLN A 279 18.46 16.37 6.77
C GLN A 279 19.60 15.63 7.51
N ALA A 280 20.17 16.24 8.55
CA ALA A 280 21.23 15.63 9.36
C ALA A 280 20.77 14.34 10.05
N LEU A 281 19.52 14.27 10.52
CA LEU A 281 18.96 13.06 11.11
C LEU A 281 18.79 11.93 10.07
N PHE A 282 18.38 12.23 8.83
CA PHE A 282 18.33 11.21 7.77
C PHE A 282 19.71 10.70 7.38
N ILE A 283 20.72 11.59 7.30
CA ILE A 283 22.12 11.19 7.06
C ILE A 283 22.59 10.24 8.16
N ARG A 284 22.38 10.60 9.43
CA ARG A 284 22.72 9.71 10.56
C ARG A 284 21.99 8.37 10.51
N ALA A 285 20.70 8.38 10.14
CA ALA A 285 19.89 7.17 10.12
C ALA A 285 20.31 6.20 8.99
N PHE A 286 20.51 6.71 7.78
CA PHE A 286 20.67 5.90 6.57
C PHE A 286 22.10 5.80 6.06
N THR A 287 22.98 6.75 6.39
CA THR A 287 24.39 6.73 5.98
C THR A 287 25.28 6.27 7.13
N ASP A 288 25.35 7.01 8.24
CA ASP A 288 26.19 6.63 9.39
C ASP A 288 25.67 5.33 10.03
N GLY A 289 24.34 5.25 10.15
CA GLY A 289 23.59 4.13 10.67
C GLY A 289 23.66 2.85 9.84
N ALA A 290 24.15 2.91 8.60
CA ALA A 290 24.34 1.72 7.76
C ALA A 290 25.49 0.84 8.27
N GLY A 291 26.61 1.48 8.66
CA GLY A 291 27.77 0.80 9.22
C GLY A 291 27.79 0.74 10.75
N ASN A 292 27.15 1.70 11.42
CA ASN A 292 27.06 1.77 12.88
C ASN A 292 25.60 1.97 13.33
N PRO A 293 24.84 0.90 13.62
CA PRO A 293 23.44 1.02 14.02
C PRO A 293 23.20 1.96 15.21
N ASP A 294 24.16 2.07 16.13
CA ASP A 294 24.05 2.91 17.33
C ASP A 294 24.22 4.42 17.03
N ALA A 295 24.64 4.79 15.81
CA ALA A 295 24.68 6.19 15.36
C ALA A 295 23.29 6.74 14.94
N ARG A 296 22.31 5.85 14.75
CA ARG A 296 20.96 6.22 14.30
C ARG A 296 20.29 7.14 15.33
N PRO A 297 19.55 8.18 14.90
CA PRO A 297 18.86 9.04 15.82
C PRO A 297 17.77 8.30 16.60
N THR A 298 17.67 8.64 17.88
CA THR A 298 16.59 8.18 18.75
C THR A 298 15.24 8.76 18.31
N ALA A 299 14.15 8.13 18.74
CA ALA A 299 12.81 8.66 18.51
C ALA A 299 12.62 10.05 19.15
N ALA A 300 13.26 10.32 20.29
CA ALA A 300 13.23 11.62 20.95
C ALA A 300 13.89 12.72 20.10
N GLU A 301 15.06 12.46 19.51
CA GLU A 301 15.75 13.40 18.61
C GLU A 301 14.90 13.73 17.38
N TRP A 302 14.28 12.72 16.76
CA TRP A 302 13.34 12.91 15.65
C TRP A 302 12.15 13.77 16.09
N ARG A 303 11.50 13.42 17.19
CA ARG A 303 10.33 14.14 17.71
C ARG A 303 10.64 15.60 17.96
N GLN A 304 11.76 15.90 18.60
CA GLN A 304 12.19 17.28 18.87
C GLN A 304 12.38 18.07 17.57
N ALA A 305 13.07 17.50 16.58
CA ALA A 305 13.29 18.16 15.29
C ALA A 305 11.98 18.38 14.52
N LEU A 306 11.08 17.40 14.53
CA LEU A 306 9.78 17.46 13.85
C LEU A 306 8.85 18.52 14.48
N LEU A 307 8.82 18.64 15.81
CA LEU A 307 8.03 19.65 16.51
C LEU A 307 8.56 21.07 16.32
N ALA A 308 9.84 21.22 15.96
CA ALA A 308 10.45 22.52 15.66
C ALA A 308 10.14 23.02 14.23
N VAL A 309 9.58 22.18 13.36
CA VAL A 309 9.28 22.55 11.97
C VAL A 309 8.21 23.63 11.92
N ARG A 310 8.54 24.73 11.24
CA ARG A 310 7.60 25.80 10.92
C ARG A 310 7.24 25.74 9.45
N VAL A 311 5.96 25.92 9.13
CA VAL A 311 5.44 25.83 7.76
C VAL A 311 4.96 27.17 7.24
N THR A 312 5.02 27.34 5.91
CA THR A 312 4.39 28.40 5.14
C THR A 312 3.73 27.82 3.89
N ASN A 313 2.94 28.61 3.18
CA ASN A 313 2.35 28.22 1.91
C ASN A 313 3.12 28.88 0.77
N CYS A 314 3.45 28.11 -0.27
CA CYS A 314 3.94 28.69 -1.52
C CYS A 314 2.79 29.39 -2.28
N PRO A 315 3.08 30.17 -3.35
CA PRO A 315 2.05 30.87 -4.13
C PRO A 315 0.97 29.96 -4.76
N ARG A 316 1.29 28.67 -4.98
CA ARG A 316 0.33 27.65 -5.48
C ARG A 316 -0.42 26.91 -4.35
N GLY A 317 -0.25 27.33 -3.10
CA GLY A 317 -0.99 26.81 -1.94
C GLY A 317 -0.38 25.57 -1.28
N HIS A 318 0.77 25.07 -1.75
CA HIS A 318 1.44 23.94 -1.10
C HIS A 318 2.11 24.35 0.21
N GLN A 319 1.94 23.56 1.25
CA GLN A 319 2.69 23.71 2.50
C GLN A 319 4.14 23.24 2.34
N VAL A 320 5.07 24.05 2.85
CA VAL A 320 6.51 23.81 2.84
C VAL A 320 7.15 24.39 4.11
N PRO A 321 8.34 23.92 4.53
CA PRO A 321 9.13 24.59 5.57
C PRO A 321 9.36 26.07 5.28
N ILE A 322 9.41 26.92 6.30
CA ILE A 322 9.62 28.38 6.12
C ILE A 322 10.95 28.73 5.44
N GLU A 323 12.01 27.93 5.62
CA GLU A 323 13.30 28.09 4.94
C GLU A 323 13.32 27.62 3.48
N THR A 324 12.21 27.09 2.96
CA THR A 324 12.14 26.56 1.59
C THR A 324 12.23 27.68 0.55
N SER A 325 13.30 27.70 -0.23
CA SER A 325 13.51 28.69 -1.30
C SER A 325 12.68 28.39 -2.57
N ARG A 326 12.49 27.11 -2.91
CA ARG A 326 11.70 26.65 -4.06
C ARG A 326 10.78 25.52 -3.65
N CYS A 327 9.49 25.66 -3.96
CA CYS A 327 8.50 24.65 -3.60
C CYS A 327 8.71 23.36 -4.41
N PRO A 328 9.05 22.23 -3.76
CA PRO A 328 9.32 20.98 -4.48
C PRO A 328 8.04 20.38 -5.08
N TRP A 329 6.89 20.63 -4.46
CA TRP A 329 5.60 20.15 -4.93
C TRP A 329 5.19 20.79 -6.27
N CYS A 330 5.47 22.08 -6.45
CA CYS A 330 5.24 22.76 -7.73
C CYS A 330 6.07 22.11 -8.86
N ILE A 331 7.34 21.81 -8.59
CA ILE A 331 8.23 21.15 -9.56
C ILE A 331 7.68 19.78 -9.94
N ILE A 332 7.23 19.00 -8.96
CA ILE A 332 6.64 17.67 -9.19
C ILE A 332 5.36 17.76 -10.01
N ASP A 333 4.47 18.73 -9.72
CA ASP A 333 3.25 18.92 -10.50
C ASP A 333 3.53 19.27 -11.96
N ASP A 334 4.53 20.13 -12.18
CA ASP A 334 4.95 20.54 -13.52
C ASP A 334 5.54 19.34 -14.28
N GLU A 335 6.39 18.55 -13.63
CA GLU A 335 6.94 17.30 -14.19
C GLU A 335 5.84 16.27 -14.51
N ARG A 336 4.83 16.11 -13.64
CA ARG A 336 3.66 15.26 -13.90
C ARG A 336 2.90 15.73 -15.14
N THR A 337 2.79 17.03 -15.33
CA THR A 337 2.10 17.63 -16.48
C THR A 337 2.89 17.39 -17.78
N VAL A 338 4.21 17.59 -17.75
CA VAL A 338 5.11 17.32 -18.88
C VAL A 338 5.02 15.86 -19.33
N ARG A 339 5.16 14.91 -18.39
CA ARG A 339 5.10 13.46 -18.70
C ARG A 339 3.75 13.06 -19.30
N ARG A 340 2.66 13.62 -18.80
CA ARG A 340 1.30 13.37 -19.33
C ARG A 340 1.18 13.83 -20.78
N ASN A 341 1.69 15.01 -21.10
CA ASN A 341 1.66 15.58 -22.45
C ASN A 341 2.52 14.78 -23.43
N GLN A 342 3.72 14.39 -23.03
CA GLN A 342 4.61 13.54 -23.84
C GLN A 342 3.96 12.18 -24.15
N TRP A 343 3.33 11.55 -23.15
CA TRP A 343 2.65 10.27 -23.34
C TRP A 343 1.44 10.39 -24.29
N ALA A 344 0.66 11.47 -24.18
CA ALA A 344 -0.46 11.72 -25.09
C ALA A 344 0.01 11.88 -26.55
N GLY A 345 1.11 12.59 -26.78
CA GLY A 345 1.72 12.73 -28.11
C GLY A 345 2.23 11.41 -28.70
N ASN A 346 2.86 10.56 -27.86
CA ASN A 346 3.34 9.25 -28.28
C ASN A 346 2.19 8.30 -28.67
N ARG A 347 1.06 8.34 -27.94
CA ARG A 347 -0.11 7.51 -28.23
C ARG A 347 -0.83 7.93 -29.51
N ALA A 348 -0.94 9.24 -29.77
CA ALA A 348 -1.47 9.75 -31.03
C ALA A 348 -0.62 9.28 -32.22
N SER A 349 0.70 9.26 -32.06
CA SER A 349 1.65 8.79 -33.08
C SER A 349 1.55 7.26 -33.30
N GLN A 350 1.42 6.45 -32.24
CA GLN A 350 1.24 5.00 -32.38
C GLN A 350 -0.12 4.61 -32.98
N THR A 351 -1.17 5.40 -32.77
CA THR A 351 -2.49 5.16 -33.38
C THR A 351 -2.46 5.45 -34.90
N ALA A 352 -1.65 6.43 -35.33
CA ALA A 352 -1.47 6.75 -36.74
C ALA A 352 -0.70 5.66 -37.53
N TYR A 353 0.23 4.94 -36.88
CA TYR A 353 1.00 3.86 -37.51
C TYR A 353 0.23 2.53 -37.66
N GLN A 354 -0.99 2.42 -37.12
CA GLN A 354 -1.85 1.23 -37.27
C GLN A 354 -2.99 1.41 -38.28
N VAL A 355 -3.11 2.59 -38.90
CA VAL A 355 -4.02 2.83 -40.04
C VAL A 355 -3.21 2.93 -41.35
N GLY A 356 -2.32 1.96 -41.56
CA GLY A 356 -1.76 1.66 -42.86
C GLY A 356 -2.70 0.71 -43.59
N SER A 357 -3.68 1.27 -44.28
CA SER A 357 -4.67 0.56 -45.10
C SER A 357 -3.95 -0.40 -46.07
N ALA A 358 -4.07 -1.70 -45.84
CA ALA A 358 -3.81 -2.67 -46.89
C ALA A 358 -4.88 -2.48 -47.98
N THR A 359 -4.53 -1.82 -49.07
CA THR A 359 -5.36 -1.76 -50.27
C THR A 359 -5.53 -3.18 -50.83
N PRO A 360 -6.77 -3.64 -51.09
CA PRO A 360 -6.98 -4.93 -51.72
C PRO A 360 -6.61 -4.82 -53.21
N ALA A 361 -5.50 -5.45 -53.60
CA ALA A 361 -5.20 -5.65 -55.01
C ALA A 361 -6.18 -6.68 -55.57
N THR A 362 -7.19 -6.20 -56.28
CA THR A 362 -7.95 -7.01 -57.23
C THR A 362 -7.03 -7.32 -58.40
N ASP A 363 -6.66 -8.59 -58.58
CA ASP A 363 -6.16 -9.02 -59.88
C ASP A 363 -6.75 -10.36 -60.30
N ARG A 364 -7.21 -10.34 -61.56
CA ARG A 364 -8.00 -11.38 -62.22
C ARG A 364 -7.14 -12.62 -62.47
N ALA A 365 -7.74 -13.78 -62.24
CA ALA A 365 -7.21 -15.07 -62.62
C ALA A 365 -7.02 -15.17 -64.14
N GLY A 366 -5.77 -15.27 -64.59
CA GLY A 366 -5.36 -15.75 -65.90
C GLY A 366 -4.67 -17.10 -65.74
N TYR A 367 -5.32 -18.15 -66.22
CA TYR A 367 -4.84 -19.53 -66.24
C TYR A 367 -3.60 -19.68 -67.13
N ARG A 368 -2.48 -20.17 -66.59
CA ARG A 368 -1.42 -20.87 -67.35
C ARG A 368 -0.72 -21.92 -66.49
N SER A 369 -0.77 -23.15 -66.97
CA SER A 369 -0.02 -24.31 -66.46
C SER A 369 1.49 -24.11 -66.62
N GLY A 370 2.26 -24.53 -65.62
CA GLY A 370 3.72 -24.62 -65.67
C GLY A 370 4.23 -25.48 -64.52
N THR A 371 4.49 -26.74 -64.80
CA THR A 371 5.08 -27.74 -63.90
C THR A 371 6.55 -27.41 -63.65
N THR A 372 7.01 -27.30 -62.40
CA THR A 372 8.41 -27.66 -62.03
C THR A 372 8.49 -28.02 -60.54
N THR A 373 8.96 -29.24 -60.29
CA THR A 373 9.36 -29.87 -59.02
C THR A 373 10.50 -29.17 -58.30
N TYR A 374 10.45 -29.06 -56.97
CA TYR A 374 11.66 -29.01 -56.12
C TYR A 374 11.47 -29.72 -54.77
N ALA A 375 12.58 -30.28 -54.30
CA ALA A 375 12.73 -31.38 -53.37
C ALA A 375 12.66 -31.02 -51.88
N THR A 376 12.24 -32.00 -51.09
CA THR A 376 12.17 -32.02 -49.63
C THR A 376 13.56 -32.22 -49.02
N THR A 377 13.94 -31.41 -48.04
CA THR A 377 15.12 -31.65 -47.18
C THR A 377 14.67 -31.89 -45.74
N PRO A 378 15.09 -32.97 -45.06
CA PRO A 378 14.79 -33.22 -43.65
C PRO A 378 15.81 -32.60 -42.68
N PRO A 379 15.47 -32.44 -41.38
CA PRO A 379 16.33 -31.79 -40.39
C PRO A 379 17.49 -32.67 -39.91
N PRO A 380 18.61 -32.08 -39.44
CA PRO A 380 19.79 -32.84 -39.07
C PRO A 380 19.69 -33.46 -37.68
N SER A 381 20.21 -34.68 -37.59
CA SER A 381 20.41 -35.50 -36.41
C SER A 381 21.67 -35.09 -35.63
N VAL A 382 21.54 -34.93 -34.31
CA VAL A 382 22.69 -34.80 -33.39
C VAL A 382 22.95 -36.16 -32.75
N THR A 383 24.12 -36.71 -33.02
CA THR A 383 24.65 -37.95 -32.43
C THR A 383 25.18 -37.68 -31.02
N GLY A 384 24.85 -38.59 -30.10
CA GLY A 384 25.22 -38.49 -28.69
C GLY A 384 26.63 -38.99 -28.38
N ARG A 385 27.18 -38.52 -27.25
CA ARG A 385 28.27 -39.20 -26.55
C ARG A 385 27.87 -39.41 -25.10
N ARG A 386 27.61 -40.68 -24.75
CA ARG A 386 27.40 -41.19 -23.39
C ARG A 386 28.65 -40.99 -22.55
N ASN A 387 28.49 -40.54 -21.31
CA ASN A 387 29.36 -40.97 -20.22
C ASN A 387 28.53 -41.32 -18.99
N ARG A 388 28.71 -42.56 -18.52
CA ARG A 388 28.03 -43.17 -17.39
C ARG A 388 28.72 -42.77 -16.09
N ARG A 389 27.99 -42.18 -15.13
CA ARG A 389 28.15 -42.43 -13.68
C ARG A 389 26.80 -42.16 -12.99
N ALA A 390 26.26 -43.19 -12.35
CA ALA A 390 25.35 -43.10 -11.20
C ALA A 390 26.19 -43.52 -9.96
N PRO A 391 25.77 -43.35 -8.68
CA PRO A 391 24.38 -43.20 -8.23
C PRO A 391 24.12 -42.34 -6.95
N LEU A 392 22.85 -42.34 -6.51
CA LEU A 392 22.33 -42.30 -5.12
C LEU A 392 22.07 -40.96 -4.36
N LEU A 393 20.82 -40.87 -3.86
CA LEU A 393 20.27 -40.11 -2.70
C LEU A 393 20.13 -38.57 -2.90
N ALA A 394 19.09 -37.86 -2.45
CA ALA A 394 18.16 -38.07 -1.35
C ALA A 394 16.82 -37.37 -1.64
N ALA A 395 15.77 -37.89 -1.02
CA ALA A 395 14.49 -37.23 -0.85
C ALA A 395 14.60 -36.12 0.22
N ALA A 396 14.06 -34.93 -0.08
CA ALA A 396 13.57 -33.91 0.86
C ALA A 396 12.98 -32.80 -0.03
N GLY A 397 11.67 -32.58 -0.04
CA GLY A 397 10.98 -31.85 1.02
C GLY A 397 10.52 -30.50 0.45
N VAL A 398 9.40 -30.51 -0.28
CA VAL A 398 8.71 -29.28 -0.69
C VAL A 398 8.04 -28.72 0.57
N GLY A 399 8.74 -27.85 1.27
CA GLY A 399 8.22 -27.06 2.38
C GLY A 399 7.32 -25.96 1.84
N ALA A 400 6.03 -26.05 2.14
CA ALA A 400 5.05 -25.01 1.89
C ALA A 400 5.43 -23.73 2.66
N THR A 401 5.72 -22.65 1.93
CA THR A 401 5.82 -21.31 2.49
C THR A 401 4.42 -20.79 2.79
N ALA A 402 3.97 -20.94 4.03
CA ALA A 402 2.77 -20.28 4.52
C ALA A 402 3.04 -18.77 4.67
N LEU A 403 2.52 -17.98 3.73
CA LEU A 403 2.44 -16.54 3.86
C LEU A 403 1.42 -16.21 4.94
N ALA A 404 1.89 -15.76 6.09
CA ALA A 404 1.05 -15.16 7.13
C ALA A 404 0.49 -13.82 6.61
N VAL A 405 -0.77 -13.84 6.20
CA VAL A 405 -1.56 -12.67 5.83
C VAL A 405 -2.38 -12.28 7.06
N GLY A 406 -1.96 -11.21 7.73
CA GLY A 406 -2.75 -10.54 8.76
C GLY A 406 -3.82 -9.68 8.10
N LEU A 407 -5.09 -10.07 8.26
CA LEU A 407 -6.27 -9.33 7.81
C LEU A 407 -6.81 -8.50 8.97
N VAL A 408 -6.91 -7.18 8.80
CA VAL A 408 -7.84 -6.35 9.57
C VAL A 408 -9.02 -6.05 8.66
N ALA A 409 -10.19 -6.60 9.00
CA ALA A 409 -11.43 -6.35 8.28
C ALA A 409 -12.11 -5.09 8.85
N ILE A 410 -12.33 -4.10 7.99
CA ILE A 410 -13.12 -2.91 8.30
C ILE A 410 -14.61 -3.32 8.30
N VAL A 411 -15.27 -3.29 9.45
CA VAL A 411 -16.71 -3.54 9.58
C VAL A 411 -17.45 -2.21 9.54
N THR A 412 -18.27 -2.00 8.49
CA THR A 412 -19.23 -0.89 8.40
C THR A 412 -20.58 -1.33 8.98
N ASN A 413 -21.10 -0.62 9.99
CA ASN A 413 -22.45 -0.83 10.50
C ASN A 413 -23.49 -0.26 9.53
N SER A 414 -24.36 -1.11 8.99
CA SER A 414 -25.60 -0.70 8.32
C SER A 414 -26.76 -0.77 9.31
N THR A 415 -27.19 0.37 9.84
CA THR A 415 -28.48 0.46 10.55
C THR A 415 -29.59 0.72 9.54
N GLY A 416 -30.53 -0.21 9.44
CA GLY A 416 -31.72 -0.09 8.60
C GLY A 416 -32.71 0.92 9.15
N ASP A 417 -33.20 1.78 8.26
CA ASP A 417 -34.33 2.68 8.49
C ASP A 417 -35.61 1.88 8.77
N THR A 418 -36.38 2.31 9.76
CA THR A 418 -37.81 1.97 9.85
C THR A 418 -38.61 3.23 10.17
N THR A 419 -39.22 3.72 9.09
CA THR A 419 -40.52 4.40 8.93
C THR A 419 -41.24 4.89 10.20
N ALA A 420 -41.44 6.21 10.31
CA ALA A 420 -42.70 6.82 10.74
C ALA A 420 -42.75 8.33 10.42
N THR A 421 -43.68 8.72 9.56
CA THR A 421 -44.38 10.03 9.52
C THR A 421 -45.89 9.70 9.67
N PRO A 422 -46.82 10.60 10.07
CA PRO A 422 -46.88 11.99 9.59
C PRO A 422 -47.48 13.06 10.54
N THR A 423 -47.46 14.30 10.01
CA THR A 423 -48.41 15.41 10.21
C THR A 423 -48.14 16.40 11.35
N THR A 424 -47.98 17.69 11.00
CA THR A 424 -48.93 18.80 11.31
C THR A 424 -48.27 20.19 11.14
N THR A 425 -48.60 20.86 10.02
CA THR A 425 -49.15 22.23 9.93
C THR A 425 -48.30 23.50 10.17
N ARG A 426 -48.35 24.37 9.13
CA ARG A 426 -48.25 25.86 9.08
C ARG A 426 -46.93 26.48 9.59
N THR A 427 -46.35 27.48 8.92
CA THR A 427 -47.00 28.67 8.34
C THR A 427 -46.08 29.29 7.28
N ALA A 428 -46.70 29.82 6.23
CA ALA A 428 -46.10 30.67 5.20
C ALA A 428 -45.38 31.89 5.78
N TRP A 429 -44.53 32.55 4.98
CA TRP A 429 -44.60 33.98 4.68
C TRP A 429 -44.15 34.20 3.22
N SER A 430 -44.94 35.02 2.53
CA SER A 430 -44.80 35.41 1.13
C SER A 430 -44.30 36.85 1.04
N SER A 431 -43.59 37.20 -0.03
CA SER A 431 -43.59 38.49 -0.78
C SER A 431 -42.28 38.60 -1.59
N THR A 432 -42.18 39.14 -2.81
CA THR A 432 -43.11 39.63 -3.83
C THR A 432 -42.31 39.70 -5.15
N THR A 433 -43.05 39.56 -6.24
CA THR A 433 -42.77 39.62 -7.69
C THR A 433 -41.97 40.80 -8.26
N ALA A 434 -41.28 40.57 -9.38
CA ALA A 434 -41.28 41.47 -10.56
C ALA A 434 -40.91 40.71 -11.87
N ASP A 435 -41.60 41.10 -12.94
CA ASP A 435 -41.78 40.46 -14.26
C ASP A 435 -40.62 40.56 -15.27
N SER A 436 -40.45 39.48 -16.07
CA SER A 436 -40.42 39.33 -17.56
C SER A 436 -39.94 40.46 -18.51
N PRO A 437 -39.41 40.16 -19.74
CA PRO A 437 -40.03 39.21 -20.68
C PRO A 437 -39.14 38.32 -21.57
N ARG A 438 -39.88 37.33 -22.10
CA ARG A 438 -39.64 36.20 -22.99
C ARG A 438 -39.14 36.57 -24.39
N ALA A 439 -38.11 35.86 -24.87
CA ALA A 439 -37.83 35.69 -26.30
C ALA A 439 -37.83 34.18 -26.64
N SER A 440 -38.66 33.82 -27.62
CA SER A 440 -38.92 32.45 -28.07
C SER A 440 -37.82 31.98 -29.02
N GLY A 441 -37.13 30.90 -28.67
CA GLY A 441 -36.14 30.22 -29.52
C GLY A 441 -36.38 28.72 -29.48
N ARG A 442 -37.05 28.20 -30.50
CA ARG A 442 -37.25 26.76 -30.75
C ARG A 442 -35.89 26.15 -31.10
N MET A 443 -35.31 25.33 -30.21
CA MET A 443 -34.13 24.52 -30.54
C MET A 443 -34.34 23.07 -30.13
N THR A 444 -34.13 22.23 -31.13
CA THR A 444 -34.28 20.78 -31.17
C THR A 444 -33.47 20.11 -30.05
N THR A 445 -34.13 19.35 -29.19
CA THR A 445 -33.50 18.53 -28.16
C THR A 445 -32.77 17.36 -28.82
N THR A 446 -31.47 17.51 -29.07
CA THR A 446 -30.56 16.37 -29.19
C THR A 446 -30.14 15.99 -27.78
N THR A 447 -30.66 14.87 -27.29
CA THR A 447 -30.31 14.30 -25.98
C THR A 447 -28.86 13.83 -26.02
N SER A 448 -27.91 14.75 -25.82
CA SER A 448 -26.53 14.43 -25.49
C SER A 448 -26.54 13.83 -24.08
N ARG A 449 -26.41 12.51 -24.01
CA ARG A 449 -26.24 11.74 -22.78
C ARG A 449 -25.05 12.33 -22.01
N THR A 450 -25.32 13.10 -20.96
CA THR A 450 -24.33 13.73 -20.10
C THR A 450 -23.44 12.63 -19.54
N ALA A 451 -22.18 12.59 -19.98
CA ALA A 451 -21.17 11.77 -19.35
C ALA A 451 -21.00 12.29 -17.92
N VAL A 452 -21.21 11.41 -16.94
CA VAL A 452 -20.86 11.68 -15.54
C VAL A 452 -19.40 12.18 -15.53
N PRO A 453 -19.10 13.34 -14.91
CA PRO A 453 -17.73 13.83 -14.81
C PRO A 453 -16.87 12.77 -14.14
N ARG A 454 -15.90 12.20 -14.88
CA ARG A 454 -14.95 11.25 -14.31
C ARG A 454 -14.02 12.02 -13.36
N PRO A 455 -13.66 11.45 -12.20
CA PRO A 455 -12.64 12.03 -11.33
C PRO A 455 -11.34 12.27 -12.11
N ASP A 456 -10.67 13.39 -11.84
CA ASP A 456 -9.36 13.69 -12.44
C ASP A 456 -8.37 12.55 -12.16
N ALA A 457 -7.90 11.90 -13.23
CA ALA A 457 -6.95 10.81 -13.20
C ALA A 457 -5.71 11.14 -12.36
N SER A 458 -5.33 12.43 -12.30
CA SER A 458 -4.18 12.91 -11.53
C SER A 458 -4.25 12.55 -10.04
N ARG A 459 -5.45 12.44 -9.47
CA ARG A 459 -5.62 12.19 -8.04
C ARG A 459 -5.24 10.77 -7.65
N VAL A 460 -5.54 9.80 -8.51
CA VAL A 460 -5.26 8.37 -8.28
C VAL A 460 -3.95 7.92 -8.94
N ALA A 461 -3.23 8.83 -9.59
CA ALA A 461 -1.99 8.51 -10.29
C ALA A 461 -0.93 8.05 -9.30
N LEU A 462 -0.36 6.87 -9.55
CA LEU A 462 0.77 6.37 -8.77
C LEU A 462 2.04 7.13 -9.11
N ASN A 463 3.01 7.02 -8.23
CA ASN A 463 4.29 7.70 -8.31
C ASN A 463 5.27 6.95 -9.23
N VAL A 464 4.81 6.50 -10.40
CA VAL A 464 5.53 5.66 -11.39
C VAL A 464 5.86 6.41 -12.69
N ASN A 465 6.72 5.82 -13.52
CA ASN A 465 7.21 6.45 -14.75
C ASN A 465 6.15 6.60 -15.85
N THR A 466 5.15 5.72 -15.85
CA THR A 466 4.02 5.78 -16.77
C THR A 466 2.92 6.65 -16.15
N PRO A 467 2.23 7.53 -16.91
CA PRO A 467 1.02 8.20 -16.43
C PRO A 467 -0.13 7.19 -16.25
N ILE A 468 -0.98 7.40 -15.24
CA ILE A 468 -2.17 6.56 -15.09
C ILE A 468 -3.09 6.74 -16.29
N SER A 469 -3.67 5.64 -16.75
CA SER A 469 -4.61 5.63 -17.87
C SER A 469 -6.05 5.53 -17.39
N GLN A 470 -6.96 6.20 -18.11
CA GLN A 470 -8.40 6.10 -17.93
C GLN A 470 -9.04 5.72 -19.28
N PRO A 471 -9.08 4.42 -19.63
CA PRO A 471 -9.67 4.02 -20.90
C PRO A 471 -11.19 4.26 -20.92
N ASN A 472 -11.75 4.37 -22.13
CA ASN A 472 -13.20 4.46 -22.31
C ASN A 472 -13.86 3.10 -22.03
N CYS A 473 -15.11 3.14 -21.59
CA CYS A 473 -15.91 1.93 -21.39
C CYS A 473 -16.75 1.68 -22.63
N ASP A 474 -16.07 1.42 -23.75
CA ASP A 474 -16.61 1.37 -25.11
C ASP A 474 -16.59 -0.04 -25.72
N GLY A 475 -16.41 -1.07 -24.89
CA GLY A 475 -16.34 -2.48 -25.29
C GLY A 475 -14.95 -2.93 -25.75
N MET A 476 -13.90 -2.14 -25.53
CA MET A 476 -12.53 -2.56 -25.82
C MET A 476 -12.11 -3.72 -24.90
N GLY A 477 -11.60 -4.80 -25.47
CA GLY A 477 -10.95 -5.87 -24.75
C GLY A 477 -9.54 -5.48 -24.33
N ILE A 478 -9.16 -5.86 -23.12
CA ILE A 478 -7.80 -5.71 -22.59
C ILE A 478 -7.27 -7.05 -22.06
N VAL A 479 -5.95 -7.19 -22.07
CA VAL A 479 -5.25 -8.22 -21.30
C VAL A 479 -4.66 -7.59 -20.06
N VAL A 480 -5.09 -8.06 -18.90
CA VAL A 480 -4.50 -7.71 -17.61
C VAL A 480 -3.28 -8.60 -17.40
N LEU A 481 -2.12 -7.97 -17.20
CA LEU A 481 -0.80 -8.60 -17.11
C LEU A 481 -0.35 -8.77 -15.65
N SER A 482 -0.77 -7.87 -14.76
CA SER A 482 -0.45 -7.90 -13.34
C SER A 482 -1.45 -7.05 -12.56
N ASN A 483 -1.71 -7.42 -11.31
CA ASN A 483 -2.49 -6.62 -10.36
C ASN A 483 -1.64 -6.33 -9.11
N ALA A 484 -1.63 -5.09 -8.66
CA ALA A 484 -1.12 -4.68 -7.37
C ALA A 484 -2.29 -4.44 -6.41
N VAL A 485 -2.29 -5.16 -5.29
CA VAL A 485 -3.36 -5.11 -4.27
C VAL A 485 -2.84 -4.89 -2.86
N THR A 486 -1.50 -4.90 -2.70
CA THR A 486 -0.86 -4.73 -1.41
C THR A 486 -0.72 -3.24 -1.09
N PRO A 487 -1.41 -2.73 -0.06
CA PRO A 487 -1.27 -1.33 0.32
C PRO A 487 0.17 -1.00 0.71
N GLY A 488 0.59 0.25 0.48
CA GLY A 488 1.99 0.69 0.64
C GLY A 488 2.92 0.28 -0.50
N ARG A 489 2.55 -0.72 -1.31
CA ARG A 489 3.43 -1.30 -2.36
C ARG A 489 2.98 -1.03 -3.79
N TYR A 490 1.88 -0.32 -3.99
CA TYR A 490 1.33 -0.04 -5.32
C TYR A 490 2.37 0.55 -6.29
N ASP A 491 3.12 1.58 -5.87
CA ASP A 491 4.11 2.23 -6.72
C ASP A 491 5.19 1.24 -7.19
N ALA A 492 5.77 0.48 -6.26
CA ALA A 492 6.83 -0.47 -6.56
C ALA A 492 6.35 -1.66 -7.39
N GLU A 493 5.18 -2.24 -7.06
CA GLU A 493 4.60 -3.36 -7.78
C GLU A 493 4.20 -2.98 -9.21
N ILE A 494 3.58 -1.80 -9.39
CA ILE A 494 3.21 -1.30 -10.71
C ILE A 494 4.44 -0.90 -11.51
N GLN A 495 5.44 -0.22 -10.92
CA GLN A 495 6.68 0.10 -11.63
C GLN A 495 7.43 -1.15 -12.08
N SER A 496 7.53 -2.17 -11.22
CA SER A 496 8.16 -3.45 -11.56
C SER A 496 7.42 -4.16 -12.69
N ALA A 497 6.08 -4.19 -12.64
CA ALA A 497 5.27 -4.76 -13.71
C ALA A 497 5.39 -3.98 -15.03
N LEU A 498 5.44 -2.64 -14.99
CA LEU A 498 5.66 -1.80 -16.17
C LEU A 498 7.05 -2.01 -16.79
N ASN A 499 8.10 -2.21 -15.96
CA ASN A 499 9.44 -2.55 -16.44
C ASN A 499 9.47 -3.94 -17.12
N ARG A 500 8.72 -4.92 -16.56
CA ARG A 500 8.61 -6.27 -17.12
C ARG A 500 7.81 -6.30 -18.43
N PHE A 501 6.85 -5.39 -18.60
CA PHE A 501 5.97 -5.34 -19.77
C PHE A 501 6.07 -3.98 -20.50
N PRO A 502 7.16 -3.72 -21.25
CA PRO A 502 7.34 -2.46 -21.97
C PRO A 502 6.13 -2.08 -22.84
N GLY A 503 5.72 -0.82 -22.80
CA GLY A 503 4.55 -0.32 -23.54
C GLY A 503 3.18 -0.69 -22.94
N ALA A 504 3.14 -1.38 -21.79
CA ALA A 504 1.90 -1.56 -21.03
C ALA A 504 1.43 -0.24 -20.39
N SER A 505 0.13 -0.14 -20.15
CA SER A 505 -0.49 0.95 -19.39
C SER A 505 -0.94 0.42 -18.02
N TYR A 506 -1.26 1.30 -17.08
CA TYR A 506 -1.91 0.91 -15.84
C TYR A 506 -3.10 1.80 -15.52
N LEU A 507 -4.03 1.27 -14.73
CA LEU A 507 -5.22 1.97 -14.25
C LEU A 507 -5.53 1.55 -12.80
N ARG A 508 -6.41 2.30 -12.14
CA ARG A 508 -7.01 1.93 -10.85
C ARG A 508 -8.46 1.50 -11.12
N THR A 509 -8.84 0.29 -10.70
CA THR A 509 -10.05 -0.37 -11.22
C THR A 509 -11.36 0.26 -10.74
N ASP A 510 -11.43 0.74 -9.50
CA ASP A 510 -12.57 1.48 -8.92
C ASP A 510 -12.80 2.87 -9.53
N HIS A 511 -11.78 3.42 -10.20
CA HIS A 511 -11.88 4.68 -10.94
C HIS A 511 -11.93 4.48 -12.47
N SER A 512 -12.23 3.25 -12.92
CA SER A 512 -12.27 2.86 -14.34
C SER A 512 -13.67 2.36 -14.75
N CYS A 513 -13.75 1.26 -15.50
CA CYS A 513 -15.02 0.71 -15.96
C CYS A 513 -15.67 -0.22 -14.92
N PRO A 514 -17.00 -0.19 -14.75
CA PRO A 514 -17.72 -1.08 -13.83
C PRO A 514 -17.45 -2.58 -14.05
N SER A 515 -17.13 -2.98 -15.28
CA SER A 515 -16.75 -4.35 -15.66
C SER A 515 -15.41 -4.87 -15.07
N LEU A 516 -14.66 -4.01 -14.40
CA LEU A 516 -13.48 -4.38 -13.62
C LEU A 516 -13.85 -4.59 -12.15
N ARG A 517 -13.15 -5.49 -11.45
CA ARG A 517 -13.32 -5.65 -10.00
C ARG A 517 -13.04 -4.32 -9.30
N GLN A 518 -13.99 -3.83 -8.52
CA GLN A 518 -13.87 -2.52 -7.86
C GLN A 518 -12.91 -2.57 -6.66
N MET A 519 -12.78 -3.73 -6.02
CA MET A 519 -11.84 -3.94 -4.91
C MET A 519 -11.36 -5.38 -4.87
N SER A 520 -10.24 -5.61 -4.19
CA SER A 520 -9.72 -6.94 -3.89
C SER A 520 -10.64 -7.69 -2.92
N ASP A 521 -10.42 -8.99 -2.75
CA ASP A 521 -11.16 -9.78 -1.76
C ASP A 521 -10.90 -9.30 -0.32
N ASN A 522 -9.78 -8.61 -0.10
CA ASN A 522 -9.41 -8.02 1.19
C ASN A 522 -9.87 -6.56 1.33
N GLY A 523 -10.71 -6.07 0.43
CA GLY A 523 -11.23 -4.70 0.47
C GLY A 523 -10.20 -3.62 0.17
N THR A 524 -9.11 -3.94 -0.52
CA THR A 524 -8.08 -2.96 -0.92
C THR A 524 -8.27 -2.50 -2.37
N PRO A 525 -7.81 -1.28 -2.73
CA PRO A 525 -7.76 -0.85 -4.13
C PRO A 525 -6.95 -1.81 -5.01
N ILE A 526 -7.35 -1.95 -6.26
CA ILE A 526 -6.63 -2.73 -7.27
C ILE A 526 -6.07 -1.77 -8.33
N TYR A 527 -4.75 -1.81 -8.52
CA TYR A 527 -4.09 -1.23 -9.69
C TYR A 527 -3.74 -2.34 -10.67
N ALA A 528 -4.15 -2.20 -11.92
CA ALA A 528 -3.95 -3.23 -12.94
C ALA A 528 -3.02 -2.72 -14.04
N VAL A 529 -1.98 -3.48 -14.37
CA VAL A 529 -1.16 -3.28 -15.58
C VAL A 529 -1.78 -4.06 -16.72
N TYR A 530 -2.01 -3.41 -17.86
CA TYR A 530 -2.73 -3.99 -18.97
C TYR A 530 -2.21 -3.54 -20.35
N ARG A 531 -2.63 -4.26 -21.39
CA ARG A 531 -2.51 -3.85 -22.79
C ARG A 531 -3.87 -3.91 -23.50
N PRO A 532 -4.16 -2.99 -24.44
CA PRO A 532 -5.30 -3.14 -25.36
C PRO A 532 -5.17 -4.43 -26.16
N ALA A 533 -6.30 -5.10 -26.39
CA ALA A 533 -6.32 -6.45 -26.95
C ALA A 533 -7.35 -6.66 -28.06
N GLY A 534 -8.02 -5.60 -28.54
CA GLY A 534 -8.99 -5.67 -29.64
C GLY A 534 -10.44 -5.56 -29.18
N ARG A 535 -11.39 -5.86 -30.08
CA ARG A 535 -12.85 -5.79 -29.80
C ARG A 535 -13.54 -7.14 -29.93
N THR A 536 -12.82 -8.20 -30.28
CA THR A 536 -13.36 -9.56 -30.38
C THR A 536 -12.71 -10.47 -29.34
N GLN A 537 -13.42 -11.51 -28.92
CA GLN A 537 -12.87 -12.52 -28.00
C GLN A 537 -11.62 -13.18 -28.58
N ALA A 538 -11.57 -13.40 -29.90
CA ALA A 538 -10.41 -13.98 -30.58
C ALA A 538 -9.16 -13.11 -30.43
N ASP A 539 -9.29 -11.78 -30.57
CA ASP A 539 -8.18 -10.84 -30.38
C ASP A 539 -7.67 -10.89 -28.93
N VAL A 540 -8.59 -10.86 -27.96
CA VAL A 540 -8.25 -10.92 -26.53
C VAL A 540 -7.55 -12.23 -26.21
N CYS A 541 -8.07 -13.37 -26.66
CA CYS A 541 -7.46 -14.67 -26.40
C CYS A 541 -6.12 -14.87 -27.11
N ALA A 542 -5.91 -14.25 -28.28
CA ALA A 542 -4.58 -14.22 -28.90
C ALA A 542 -3.60 -13.40 -28.05
N ALA A 543 -4.03 -12.26 -27.50
CA ALA A 543 -3.20 -11.44 -26.62
C ALA A 543 -2.92 -12.10 -25.26
N VAL A 544 -3.89 -12.80 -24.65
CA VAL A 544 -3.72 -13.56 -23.40
C VAL A 544 -2.67 -14.65 -23.60
N ARG A 545 -2.81 -15.46 -24.67
CA ARG A 545 -1.84 -16.51 -25.01
C ARG A 545 -0.43 -15.96 -25.25
N ARG A 546 -0.31 -14.77 -25.85
CA ARG A 546 0.99 -14.10 -26.06
C ARG A 546 1.60 -13.59 -24.76
N ALA A 547 0.78 -13.13 -23.81
CA ALA A 547 1.25 -12.66 -22.52
C ALA A 547 1.74 -13.81 -21.63
N GLY A 548 1.01 -14.94 -21.63
CA GLY A 548 1.31 -16.12 -20.83
C GLY A 548 1.18 -15.88 -19.31
N GLY A 549 1.56 -16.89 -18.53
CA GLY A 549 1.50 -16.83 -17.06
C GLY A 549 0.07 -16.66 -16.54
N GLY A 550 -0.11 -15.79 -15.54
CA GLY A 550 -1.41 -15.47 -14.93
C GLY A 550 -2.19 -14.35 -15.63
N ALA A 551 -1.85 -14.00 -16.88
CA ALA A 551 -2.55 -12.95 -17.62
C ALA A 551 -3.98 -13.39 -17.98
N TYR A 552 -4.92 -12.44 -18.01
CA TYR A 552 -6.32 -12.74 -18.31
C TYR A 552 -7.04 -11.60 -19.05
N GLY A 553 -8.11 -11.95 -19.76
CA GLY A 553 -8.89 -11.03 -20.57
C GLY A 553 -10.03 -10.35 -19.83
N LYS A 554 -10.24 -9.06 -20.07
CA LYS A 554 -11.38 -8.28 -19.57
C LYS A 554 -11.98 -7.40 -20.67
N TRP A 555 -13.30 -7.19 -20.61
CA TRP A 555 -13.98 -6.15 -21.38
C TRP A 555 -13.98 -4.84 -20.59
N LEU A 556 -13.80 -3.72 -21.29
CA LEU A 556 -13.98 -2.37 -20.75
C LEU A 556 -15.35 -1.84 -21.17
N ASP A 557 -16.36 -2.16 -20.37
CA ASP A 557 -17.75 -1.71 -20.56
C ASP A 557 -18.45 -1.45 -19.21
N THR A 558 -19.74 -1.11 -19.24
CA THR A 558 -20.53 -0.80 -18.04
C THR A 558 -21.50 -1.90 -17.63
N THR A 559 -21.50 -3.06 -18.30
CA THR A 559 -22.55 -4.09 -18.19
C THR A 559 -22.04 -5.47 -17.84
N THR A 560 -20.81 -5.80 -18.23
CA THR A 560 -20.17 -7.09 -17.95
C THR A 560 -19.91 -7.22 -16.45
N ASP A 561 -20.16 -8.41 -15.89
CA ASP A 561 -19.93 -8.68 -14.47
C ASP A 561 -18.43 -8.42 -14.12
N PRO A 562 -18.14 -7.64 -13.05
CA PRO A 562 -16.78 -7.42 -12.55
C PRO A 562 -15.96 -8.69 -12.31
N LYS A 563 -16.59 -9.84 -12.04
CA LYS A 563 -15.94 -11.15 -11.83
C LYS A 563 -15.76 -11.95 -13.11
N TYR A 564 -16.44 -11.59 -14.20
CA TYR A 564 -16.32 -12.29 -15.47
C TYR A 564 -14.92 -12.13 -16.06
N ILE A 565 -14.27 -13.25 -16.35
CA ILE A 565 -13.00 -13.31 -17.09
C ILE A 565 -13.32 -13.93 -18.45
N ILE A 566 -12.80 -13.33 -19.52
CA ILE A 566 -13.03 -13.83 -20.89
C ILE A 566 -12.36 -15.22 -21.00
N PRO A 567 -13.11 -16.28 -21.39
CA PRO A 567 -12.56 -17.62 -21.49
C PRO A 567 -11.61 -17.71 -22.68
N CYS A 568 -10.33 -17.81 -22.33
CA CYS A 568 -9.15 -17.97 -23.15
C CYS A 568 -8.24 -18.98 -22.43
#